data_AF-A0A3M1XDQ4-F1
#
_entry.id   AF-A0A3M1XDQ4-F1
#
_cell.length_a   1.000
_cell.length_b   1.000
_cell.length_c   1.000
_cell.angle_alpha   90.00
_cell.angle_beta   90.00
_cell.angle_gamma   90.00
#
_symmetry.space_group_name_H-M   'P 1'
#
loop_
_entity.id
_entity.type
_entity.pdbx_description
1 polymer ?
#
loop_
_entity_poly.entity_id
_entity_poly.type
_entity_poly.pdbx_seq_one_letter_code
_entity_poly.pdbx_strand_id
1 'polypeptide(L)' 'AVGSANGKNPIPIIVPCHRVVNTGAGLGGYSGGLDVKRFLLTLEGAQWKESRKSRLALQMMA' A
#
# COMPACT_ATOMS: atom_id res chain seq x y z
N ALA A 1 -10.75 -7.85 8.75
CA ALA A 1 -10.53 -7.48 10.16
C ALA A 1 -9.19 -6.76 10.37
N VAL A 2 -8.05 -7.42 10.15
CA VAL A 2 -6.70 -6.86 10.47
C VAL A 2 -6.34 -5.61 9.65
N GLY A 3 -6.62 -5.59 8.33
CA GLY A 3 -6.35 -4.42 7.49
C GLY A 3 -7.13 -3.15 7.90
N SER A 4 -8.37 -3.31 8.37
CA SER A 4 -9.19 -2.19 8.86
C SER A 4 -8.72 -1.65 10.21
N ALA A 5 -8.19 -2.52 11.08
CA ALA A 5 -7.56 -2.11 12.34
C ALA A 5 -6.26 -1.33 12.07
N ASN A 6 -5.45 -1.81 11.13
CA ASN A 6 -4.21 -1.17 10.70
C ASN A 6 -4.44 0.18 10.02
N GLY A 7 -5.50 0.32 9.24
CA GLY A 7 -5.92 1.59 8.64
C GLY A 7 -6.48 2.61 9.64
N LYS A 8 -6.72 2.23 10.90
CA LYS A 8 -7.13 3.14 11.99
C LYS A 8 -5.99 3.43 12.97
N ASN A 9 -4.77 2.99 12.66
CA ASN A 9 -3.62 3.17 13.53
C ASN A 9 -3.23 4.67 13.62
N PRO A 10 -3.29 5.30 14.80
CA PRO A 10 -2.91 6.70 14.99
C PRO A 10 -1.39 6.93 14.91
N ILE A 11 -0.58 5.87 14.94
CA ILE A 11 0.90 5.96 14.89
C ILE A 11 1.46 5.00 13.82
N PRO A 12 1.26 5.31 12.52
CA PRO A 12 1.52 4.38 11.41
C PRO A 12 3.00 4.11 11.10
N ILE A 13 3.92 4.88 11.69
CA ILE A 13 5.38 4.69 11.50
C ILE A 13 5.97 3.78 12.59
N ILE A 14 5.57 3.96 13.86
CA ILE A 14 6.10 3.15 14.98
C ILE A 14 5.55 1.73 14.92
N VAL A 15 4.24 1.59 14.66
CA VAL A 15 3.64 0.30 14.37
C VAL A 15 3.67 0.13 12.86
N PRO A 16 4.45 -0.82 12.31
CA PRO A 16 4.72 -0.92 10.87
C PRO A 16 3.54 -1.50 10.09
N CYS A 17 2.38 -0.85 10.19
CA CYS A 17 1.12 -1.30 9.60
C CYS A 17 1.13 -1.20 8.07
N HIS A 18 2.09 -0.46 7.49
CA HIS A 18 2.40 -0.48 6.06
C HIS A 18 2.86 -1.85 5.56
N ARG A 19 3.40 -2.73 6.43
CA ARG A 19 3.82 -4.09 6.06
C ARG A 19 2.66 -5.07 5.81
N VAL A 20 1.44 -4.74 6.25
CA VAL A 20 0.28 -5.62 6.02
C VAL A 20 -0.28 -5.38 4.63
N VAL A 21 -0.25 -6.41 3.78
CA VAL A 21 -0.70 -6.37 2.38
C VAL A 21 -1.94 -7.23 2.17
N ASN A 22 -2.74 -6.92 1.14
CA ASN A 22 -3.88 -7.75 0.79
C ASN A 22 -3.42 -9.07 0.17
N THR A 23 -4.25 -10.11 0.29
CA THR A 23 -4.08 -11.37 -0.44
C THR A 23 -3.99 -11.09 -1.94
N GLY A 24 -2.96 -11.63 -2.62
CA GLY A 24 -2.68 -11.33 -4.02
C GLY A 24 -1.73 -10.15 -4.25
N ALA A 25 -0.96 -9.75 -3.23
CA ALA A 25 0.05 -8.67 -3.29
C ALA A 25 -0.52 -7.27 -3.62
N GLY A 26 -1.81 -7.05 -3.37
CA GLY A 26 -2.45 -5.74 -3.51
C GLY A 26 -2.13 -4.81 -2.33
N LEU A 27 -1.93 -3.52 -2.62
CA LEU A 27 -1.78 -2.50 -1.59
C LEU A 27 -3.16 -1.93 -1.22
N GLY A 28 -3.44 -1.85 0.09
CA GLY A 28 -4.70 -1.35 0.63
C GLY A 28 -4.60 -1.04 2.12
N GLY A 29 -5.60 -0.32 2.65
CA GLY A 29 -5.85 -0.22 4.10
C GLY A 29 -4.77 0.47 4.94
N TYR A 30 -4.16 1.56 4.44
CA TYR A 30 -3.17 2.33 5.19
C TYR A 30 -3.62 3.78 5.40
N SER A 31 -3.63 4.21 6.67
CA SER A 31 -4.11 5.53 7.09
C SER A 31 -3.33 6.68 6.48
N GLY A 32 -2.01 6.52 6.32
CA GLY A 32 -1.14 7.53 5.72
C GLY A 32 -1.21 7.63 4.19
N GLY A 33 -2.16 6.94 3.55
CA GLY A 33 -2.29 6.92 2.09
C GLY A 33 -1.38 5.91 1.40
N LEU A 34 -1.82 5.39 0.25
CA LEU A 34 -1.12 4.32 -0.45
C LEU A 34 0.26 4.75 -0.96
N ASP A 35 0.47 6.03 -1.27
CA ASP A 35 1.76 6.51 -1.75
C ASP A 35 2.84 6.50 -0.67
N VAL A 36 2.49 6.87 0.57
CA VAL A 36 3.41 6.76 1.72
C VAL A 36 3.69 5.29 2.03
N LYS A 37 2.66 4.44 2.00
CA LYS A 37 2.86 2.98 2.17
C LYS A 37 3.80 2.40 1.13
N ARG A 38 3.64 2.79 -0.14
CA ARG A 38 4.55 2.42 -1.23
C ARG A 38 5.97 2.88 -0.92
N PHE A 39 6.14 4.15 -0.59
CA PHE A 39 7.45 4.72 -0.27
C PHE A 39 8.15 3.98 0.88
N LEU A 40 7.44 3.74 2.00
CA LEU A 40 7.97 3.02 3.15
C LEU A 40 8.35 1.57 2.82
N LEU A 41 7.50 0.86 2.09
CA LEU A 41 7.80 -0.51 1.65
C LEU A 41 9.02 -0.55 0.71
N THR A 42 9.16 0.42 -0.19
CA THR A 42 10.35 0.55 -1.05
C THR A 42 11.62 0.81 -0.24
N LEU A 43 11.56 1.69 0.78
CA LEU A 43 12.69 1.95 1.68
C LEU A 43 13.11 0.70 2.47
N GLU A 44 12.14 -0.16 2.82
CA GLU A 44 12.39 -1.45 3.46
C GLU A 44 12.91 -2.53 2.49
N GLY A 45 13.06 -2.22 1.20
CA GLY A 45 13.55 -3.15 0.19
C GLY A 45 12.48 -4.09 -0.37
N ALA A 46 11.20 -3.81 -0.14
CA ALA A 46 10.12 -4.63 -0.70
C ALA A 46 10.07 -4.51 -2.22
N GLN A 47 10.09 -5.65 -2.90
CA GLN A 47 9.90 -5.73 -4.35
C GLN A 47 8.46 -6.16 -4.64
N TRP A 48 7.61 -5.24 -5.10
CA TRP A 48 6.27 -5.60 -5.61
C TRP A 48 6.18 -5.36 -7.12
N LYS A 49 5.43 -6.23 -7.81
CA LYS A 49 5.11 -6.05 -9.23
C LYS A 49 3.78 -5.32 -9.32
N GLU A 50 3.79 -4.08 -9.82
CA GLU A 50 2.57 -3.33 -10.07
C GLU A 50 1.68 -4.14 -11.03
N SER A 51 0.44 -4.44 -10.62
CA SER A 51 -0.48 -5.18 -11.48
C SER A 51 -0.83 -4.32 -12.71
N ARG A 52 -0.79 -4.91 -13.90
CA ARG A 52 -0.93 -4.21 -15.20
C ARG A 52 -2.23 -3.39 -15.38
N LYS A 53 -3.19 -3.48 -14.44
CA LYS A 53 -4.48 -2.78 -14.51
C LYS A 53 -4.35 -1.25 -14.33
N SER A 54 -3.35 -0.75 -13.59
CA SER A 54 -3.19 0.70 -13.39
C SER A 54 -2.64 1.44 -14.62
N ARG A 55 -1.95 0.74 -15.53
CA ARG A 55 -1.42 1.34 -16.76
C ARG A 55 -2.51 1.66 -17.79
N LEU A 56 -3.59 0.87 -17.82
CA LEU A 56 -4.77 1.14 -18.65
C LEU A 56 -5.51 2.41 -18.21
N ALA A 57 -5.56 2.73 -16.92
CA ALA A 57 -6.21 3.95 -16.44
C ALA A 57 -5.43 5.22 -16.85
N LEU A 58 -4.10 5.18 -16.91
CA LEU A 58 -3.29 6.30 -17.41
C LEU A 58 -3.39 6.46 -18.93
N GLN A 59 -3.59 5.36 -19.66
CA GLN A 59 -3.63 5.36 -21.12
C GLN A 59 -5.01 5.76 -21.70
N MET A 60 -6.04 5.88 -20.85
CA MET A 60 -7.37 6.37 -21.24
C MET A 60 -7.58 7.87 -20.95
N MET A 61 -6.58 8.56 -20.40
CA MET A 61 -6.59 10.00 -20.10
C MET A 61 -5.63 10.81 -21.00
N ALA A 62 -5.07 10.18 -22.03
CA ALA A 62 -4.27 10.80 -23.09
C ALA A 62 -4.95 10.53 -24.45
#